data_AF-A3M0F0-F1
#
_entry.id   AF-A3M0F0-F1
#
_cell.length_a   1.000
_cell.length_b   1.000
_cell.length_c   1.000
_cell.angle_alpha   90.00
_cell.angle_beta   90.00
_cell.angle_gamma   90.00
#
_symmetry.space_group_name_H-M   'P 1'
#
loop_
_entity.id
_entity.type
_entity.pdbx_description
1 polymer ?
#
loop_
_entity_poly.entity_id
_entity_poly.type
_entity_poly.pdbx_seq_one_letter_code
_entity_poly.pdbx_strand_id
1 'polypeptide(L)'
;MSSLYQRKVNNYEQRKHDLVHSYLGLREKFAQMDDSNHNLENTYEILLQLDEILYEYRVVKTYLESRQEDLSPNDNILLARMDALAIRLEKSLPIPDIISRVQELAILRRQIYENAKEASKILNLHELSDPRASRFIERSSVTRRPKGAPPLEKWEEATWSKDHARVVFDAARLRKSTDERAEYIRQTFEGKFGIAISSKAAHYLLLHYGFRDTGVNLKIFHSIMDEAFVLNQHLPAYPRAAAMSEYFRQKVGVSINKSECTYVAKFREIMMKVYHSPEEPVENYIEFQNQAPYLNGEMTHIINDKITIKENTI
;
A
#
# COMPACT_ATOMS: atom_id res chain seq x y z
N MET A 1 -15.67 22.24 -26.90
CA MET A 1 -16.52 21.95 -25.72
C MET A 1 -17.74 22.85 -25.75
N SER A 2 -18.93 22.35 -25.39
CA SER A 2 -20.16 23.17 -25.40
C SER A 2 -20.14 24.22 -24.28
N SER A 3 -20.69 25.41 -24.51
CA SER A 3 -20.80 26.49 -23.51
C SER A 3 -21.55 26.06 -22.24
N LEU A 4 -22.43 25.07 -22.36
CA LEU A 4 -23.18 24.48 -21.25
C LEU A 4 -22.32 23.59 -20.34
N TYR A 5 -21.40 22.81 -20.91
CA TYR A 5 -20.47 21.98 -20.14
C TYR A 5 -19.53 22.86 -19.32
N GLN A 6 -18.93 23.87 -19.95
CA GLN A 6 -18.04 24.82 -19.25
C GLN A 6 -18.75 25.53 -18.10
N ARG A 7 -20.01 25.94 -18.31
CA ARG A 7 -20.82 26.56 -17.24
C ARG A 7 -21.07 25.61 -16.08
N LYS A 8 -21.33 24.32 -16.35
CA LYS A 8 -21.52 23.31 -15.30
C LYS A 8 -20.25 23.09 -14.49
N VAL A 9 -19.09 22.97 -15.16
CA VAL A 9 -17.77 22.84 -14.51
C VAL A 9 -17.51 24.05 -13.61
N ASN A 10 -17.66 25.27 -14.13
CA ASN A 10 -17.41 26.48 -13.36
C ASN A 10 -18.32 26.58 -12.12
N ASN A 11 -19.62 26.25 -12.26
CA ASN A 11 -20.56 26.25 -11.13
C ASN A 11 -20.20 25.19 -10.08
N TYR A 12 -19.75 24.01 -10.52
CA TYR A 12 -19.30 22.96 -9.62
C TYR A 12 -18.04 23.36 -8.86
N GLU A 13 -17.03 23.90 -9.55
CA GLU A 13 -15.77 24.34 -8.93
C GLU A 13 -16.01 25.46 -7.92
N GLN A 14 -16.81 26.47 -8.28
CA GLN A 14 -17.17 27.54 -7.35
C GLN A 14 -17.87 26.98 -6.11
N ARG A 15 -18.87 26.10 -6.31
CA ARG A 15 -19.59 25.50 -5.19
C ARG A 15 -18.70 24.62 -4.31
N LYS A 16 -17.78 23.86 -4.92
CA LYS A 16 -16.80 23.05 -4.17
C LYS A 16 -15.89 23.96 -3.34
N HIS A 17 -15.39 25.04 -3.93
CA HIS A 17 -14.57 26.02 -3.24
C HIS A 17 -15.31 26.64 -2.05
N ASP A 18 -16.55 27.10 -2.25
CA ASP A 18 -17.36 27.69 -1.18
C ASP A 18 -17.62 26.69 -0.05
N LEU A 19 -17.95 25.43 -0.39
CA LEU A 19 -18.18 24.37 0.60
C LEU A 19 -16.94 24.05 1.42
N VAL A 20 -15.78 23.90 0.76
CA VAL A 20 -14.50 23.62 1.43
C VAL A 20 -14.10 24.79 2.32
N HIS A 21 -14.27 26.03 1.85
CA HIS A 21 -13.99 27.22 2.64
C HIS A 21 -14.90 27.30 3.87
N SER A 22 -16.21 27.07 3.72
CA SER A 22 -17.15 27.00 4.85
C SER A 22 -16.81 25.87 5.83
N TYR A 23 -16.37 24.71 5.32
CA TYR A 23 -15.95 23.59 6.15
C TYR A 23 -14.72 23.96 6.98
N LEU A 24 -13.65 24.42 6.33
CA LEU A 24 -12.43 24.85 7.01
C LEU A 24 -12.69 25.96 8.04
N GLY A 25 -13.64 26.87 7.74
CA GLY A 25 -14.06 27.93 8.67
C GLY A 25 -14.70 27.43 9.97
N LEU A 26 -15.18 26.17 10.05
CA LEU A 26 -15.68 25.61 11.31
C LEU A 26 -14.56 25.27 12.31
N ARG A 27 -13.30 25.18 11.87
CA ARG A 27 -12.16 24.85 12.74
C ARG A 27 -12.08 25.79 13.94
N GLU A 28 -12.25 27.09 13.72
CA GLU A 28 -12.19 28.09 14.78
C GLU A 28 -13.29 27.88 15.83
N LYS A 29 -14.50 27.47 15.40
CA LYS A 29 -15.60 27.17 16.32
C LYS A 29 -15.25 26.00 17.23
N PHE A 30 -14.62 24.95 16.68
CA PHE A 30 -14.19 23.80 17.48
C PHE A 30 -13.05 24.15 18.44
N ALA A 31 -12.06 24.91 18.00
CA ALA A 31 -10.95 25.38 18.85
C ALA A 31 -11.44 26.21 20.05
N GLN A 32 -12.46 27.07 19.86
CA GLN A 32 -13.04 27.87 20.95
C GLN A 32 -13.82 27.04 21.99
N MET A 33 -14.32 25.86 21.60
CA MET A 33 -15.10 24.96 22.46
C MET A 33 -14.27 23.82 23.04
N ASP A 34 -12.97 23.80 22.75
CA ASP A 34 -12.09 22.69 23.07
C ASP A 34 -11.62 22.71 24.53
N ASP A 35 -11.18 21.55 25.01
CA ASP A 35 -10.50 21.42 26.29
C ASP A 35 -8.99 21.72 26.16
N SER A 36 -8.30 21.79 27.28
CA SER A 36 -6.84 22.03 27.32
C SER A 36 -6.01 20.95 26.62
N ASN A 37 -6.62 19.81 26.26
CA ASN A 37 -5.97 18.71 25.57
C ASN A 37 -6.22 18.74 24.05
N HIS A 38 -6.93 19.76 23.55
CA HIS A 38 -7.25 19.92 22.13
C HIS A 38 -7.99 18.72 21.52
N ASN A 39 -8.80 18.00 22.31
CA ASN A 39 -9.43 16.75 21.87
C ASN A 39 -10.44 16.98 20.74
N LEU A 40 -11.23 18.05 20.82
CA LEU A 40 -12.32 18.32 19.88
C LEU A 40 -11.78 18.81 18.53
N GLU A 41 -10.80 19.71 18.54
CA GLU A 41 -10.09 20.21 17.37
C GLU A 41 -9.36 19.06 16.67
N ASN A 42 -8.60 18.23 17.40
CA ASN A 42 -7.93 17.06 16.81
C ASN A 42 -8.93 16.08 16.19
N THR A 43 -10.07 15.83 16.85
CA THR A 43 -11.11 14.96 16.31
C THR A 43 -11.73 15.55 15.04
N TYR A 44 -11.92 16.87 15.01
CA TYR A 44 -12.41 17.57 13.83
C TYR A 44 -11.43 17.49 12.65
N GLU A 45 -10.12 17.60 12.90
CA GLU A 45 -9.09 17.44 11.88
C GLU A 45 -9.08 16.04 11.27
N ILE A 46 -9.20 15.01 12.10
CA ILE A 46 -9.29 13.62 11.63
C ILE A 46 -10.57 13.43 10.79
N LEU A 47 -11.69 14.02 11.21
CA LEU A 47 -12.94 13.99 10.44
C LEU A 47 -12.79 14.68 9.09
N LEU A 48 -12.08 15.80 9.03
CA LEU A 48 -11.82 16.53 7.79
C LEU A 48 -11.03 15.67 6.80
N GLN A 49 -9.94 15.06 7.25
CA GLN A 49 -9.15 14.14 6.42
C GLN A 49 -9.97 12.93 5.96
N LEU A 50 -10.82 12.38 6.85
CA LEU A 50 -11.71 11.29 6.48
C LEU A 50 -12.70 11.72 5.40
N ASP A 51 -13.33 12.89 5.53
CA ASP A 51 -14.30 13.38 4.56
C ASP A 51 -13.68 13.70 3.19
N GLU A 52 -12.42 14.12 3.14
CA GLU A 52 -11.65 14.28 1.90
C GLU A 52 -11.48 12.93 1.18
N ILE A 53 -11.01 11.91 1.89
CA ILE A 53 -10.87 10.55 1.34
C ILE A 53 -12.23 10.00 0.89
N LEU A 54 -13.27 10.19 1.71
CA LEU A 54 -14.61 9.74 1.38
C LEU A 54 -15.17 10.49 0.18
N TYR A 55 -14.85 11.77 -0.01
CA TYR A 55 -15.26 12.55 -1.17
C TYR A 55 -14.75 11.90 -2.46
N GLU A 56 -13.45 11.61 -2.56
CA GLU A 56 -12.86 10.96 -3.74
C GLU A 56 -13.49 9.59 -4.00
N TYR A 57 -13.63 8.79 -2.95
CA TYR A 57 -14.30 7.50 -3.03
C TYR A 57 -15.73 7.62 -3.57
N ARG A 58 -16.49 8.61 -3.10
CA ARG A 58 -17.88 8.85 -3.51
C ARG A 58 -17.96 9.31 -4.96
N VAL A 59 -17.02 10.13 -5.45
CA VAL A 59 -16.94 10.50 -6.88
C VAL A 59 -16.79 9.25 -7.73
N VAL A 60 -15.84 8.37 -7.39
CA VAL A 60 -15.57 7.11 -8.11
C VAL A 60 -16.78 6.18 -8.06
N LYS A 61 -17.31 5.92 -6.87
CA LYS A 61 -18.47 5.03 -6.67
C LYS A 61 -19.68 5.50 -7.48
N THR A 62 -20.02 6.78 -7.37
CA THR A 62 -21.19 7.34 -8.07
C THR A 62 -20.99 7.40 -9.58
N TYR A 63 -19.76 7.60 -10.04
CA TYR A 63 -19.41 7.48 -11.46
C TYR A 63 -19.69 6.05 -11.97
N LEU A 64 -19.22 5.02 -11.26
CA LEU A 64 -19.46 3.61 -11.61
C LEU A 64 -20.95 3.26 -11.60
N GLU A 65 -21.69 3.68 -10.57
CA GLU A 65 -23.15 3.50 -10.46
C GLU A 65 -23.91 4.18 -11.61
N SER A 66 -23.50 5.40 -11.99
CA SER A 66 -24.15 6.18 -13.06
C SER A 66 -23.98 5.58 -14.44
N ARG A 67 -22.93 4.77 -14.63
CA ARG A 67 -22.59 4.15 -15.90
C ARG A 67 -23.34 2.84 -16.14
N GLN A 68 -23.90 2.23 -15.09
CA GLN A 68 -24.57 0.92 -15.16
C GLN A 68 -23.72 -0.14 -15.89
N GLU A 69 -22.39 -0.01 -15.85
CA GLU A 69 -21.48 -0.99 -16.45
C GLU A 69 -21.35 -2.18 -15.49
N ASP A 70 -21.38 -3.40 -16.05
CA ASP A 70 -21.13 -4.62 -15.27
C ASP A 70 -19.67 -4.63 -14.79
N LEU A 71 -19.48 -4.36 -13.49
CA LEU A 71 -18.20 -4.51 -12.83
C LEU A 71 -17.79 -5.98 -12.80
N SER A 72 -16.48 -6.26 -12.87
CA SER A 72 -16.00 -7.63 -12.69
C SER A 72 -16.34 -8.13 -11.28
N PRO A 73 -16.41 -9.45 -11.05
CA PRO A 73 -16.64 -9.99 -9.70
C PRO A 73 -15.62 -9.48 -8.67
N ASN A 74 -14.36 -9.30 -9.09
CA ASN A 74 -13.31 -8.77 -8.22
C ASN A 74 -13.52 -7.29 -7.89
N ASP A 75 -13.91 -6.48 -8.87
CA ASP A 75 -14.18 -5.05 -8.66
C ASP A 75 -15.40 -4.85 -7.75
N ASN A 76 -16.43 -5.69 -7.89
CA ASN A 76 -17.58 -5.70 -6.99
C ASN A 76 -17.19 -6.04 -5.55
N ILE A 77 -16.32 -7.04 -5.35
CA ILE A 77 -15.79 -7.39 -4.02
C ILE A 77 -14.98 -6.23 -3.44
N LEU A 78 -14.14 -5.59 -4.26
CA LEU A 78 -13.33 -4.44 -3.83
C LEU A 78 -14.21 -3.27 -3.42
N LEU A 79 -15.21 -2.91 -4.24
CA LEU A 79 -16.15 -1.83 -3.94
C LEU A 79 -16.93 -2.12 -2.66
N ALA A 80 -17.40 -3.36 -2.46
CA ALA A 80 -18.07 -3.76 -1.22
C ALA A 80 -17.15 -3.67 0.02
N ARG A 81 -15.85 -4.00 -0.13
CA ARG A 81 -14.86 -3.84 0.95
C ARG A 81 -14.62 -2.37 1.26
N MET A 82 -14.53 -1.51 0.25
CA MET A 82 -14.37 -0.06 0.42
C MET A 82 -15.58 0.54 1.13
N ASP A 83 -16.80 0.13 0.77
CA ASP A 83 -18.03 0.53 1.48
C ASP A 83 -18.01 0.12 2.95
N ALA A 84 -17.64 -1.13 3.24
CA ALA A 84 -17.53 -1.62 4.61
C ALA A 84 -16.45 -0.89 5.40
N LEU A 85 -15.35 -0.48 4.75
CA LEU A 85 -14.29 0.32 5.38
C LEU A 85 -14.77 1.74 5.68
N ALA A 86 -15.41 2.41 4.71
CA ALA A 86 -15.97 3.74 4.87
C ALA A 86 -16.94 3.81 6.08
N ILE A 87 -17.89 2.88 6.15
CA ILE A 87 -18.85 2.79 7.27
C ILE A 87 -18.13 2.60 8.61
N ARG A 88 -17.08 1.79 8.64
CA ARG A 88 -16.31 1.51 9.86
C ARG A 88 -15.51 2.72 10.31
N LEU A 89 -14.88 3.43 9.39
CA LEU A 89 -14.15 4.66 9.67
C LEU A 89 -15.10 5.74 10.19
N GLU A 90 -16.26 5.94 9.56
CA GLU A 90 -17.26 6.89 10.05
C GLU A 90 -17.78 6.53 11.45
N LYS A 91 -17.98 5.24 11.75
CA LYS A 91 -18.38 4.78 13.10
C LYS A 91 -17.28 4.89 14.15
N SER A 92 -16.01 4.95 13.73
CA SER A 92 -14.88 5.04 14.65
C SER A 92 -14.69 6.45 15.22
N LEU A 93 -15.31 7.45 14.61
CA LEU A 93 -15.30 8.83 15.06
C LEU A 93 -16.59 9.18 15.80
N PRO A 94 -16.54 10.04 16.83
CA PRO A 94 -17.72 10.51 17.56
C PRO A 94 -18.49 11.58 16.76
N ILE A 95 -18.79 11.30 15.49
CA ILE A 95 -19.45 12.23 14.55
C ILE A 95 -20.77 12.80 15.12
N PRO A 96 -21.67 12.00 15.74
CA PRO A 96 -22.90 12.54 16.33
C PRO A 96 -22.62 13.60 17.42
N ASP A 97 -21.59 13.38 18.23
CA ASP A 97 -21.23 14.28 19.32
C ASP A 97 -20.66 15.59 18.77
N ILE A 98 -19.83 15.53 17.72
CA ILE A 98 -19.26 16.70 17.05
C ILE A 98 -20.38 17.52 16.36
N ILE A 99 -21.31 16.85 15.67
CA ILE A 99 -22.46 17.49 15.02
C ILE A 99 -23.39 18.16 16.06
N SER A 100 -23.56 17.55 17.23
CA SER A 100 -24.39 18.13 18.29
C SER A 100 -23.89 19.51 18.76
N ARG A 101 -22.58 19.75 18.64
CA ARG A 101 -21.92 21.01 19.02
C ARG A 101 -21.97 22.04 17.89
N VAL A 102 -21.75 21.60 16.65
CA VAL A 102 -21.77 22.45 15.46
C VAL A 102 -22.72 21.85 14.42
N GLN A 103 -24.00 22.22 14.49
CA GLN A 103 -25.03 21.64 13.62
C GLN A 103 -24.81 21.95 12.13
N GLU A 104 -24.17 23.07 11.82
CA GLU A 104 -23.75 23.45 10.45
C GLU A 104 -22.92 22.37 9.79
N LEU A 105 -22.13 21.61 10.57
CA LEU A 105 -21.29 20.52 10.08
C LEU A 105 -22.11 19.45 9.34
N ALA A 106 -23.27 19.07 9.88
CA ALA A 106 -24.12 18.05 9.25
C ALA A 106 -24.61 18.49 7.87
N ILE A 107 -24.94 19.79 7.74
CA ILE A 107 -25.39 20.38 6.47
C ILE A 107 -24.24 20.38 5.47
N LEU A 108 -23.06 20.85 5.88
CA LEU A 108 -21.90 20.90 4.99
C LEU A 108 -21.45 19.50 4.55
N ARG A 109 -21.36 18.52 5.45
CA ARG A 109 -21.02 17.13 5.09
C ARG A 109 -21.99 16.55 4.06
N ARG A 110 -23.29 16.82 4.20
CA ARG A 110 -24.30 16.44 3.21
C ARG A 110 -24.12 17.16 1.87
N GLN A 111 -23.79 18.45 1.88
CA GLN A 111 -23.57 19.21 0.66
C GLN A 111 -22.29 18.79 -0.07
N ILE A 112 -21.22 18.46 0.66
CA ILE A 112 -19.98 17.87 0.14
C ILE A 112 -20.28 16.53 -0.54
N TYR A 113 -21.10 15.69 0.09
CA TYR A 113 -21.58 14.43 -0.49
C TYR A 113 -22.32 14.63 -1.82
N GLU A 114 -23.27 15.58 -1.87
CA GLU A 114 -24.00 15.88 -3.10
C GLU A 114 -23.12 16.55 -4.18
N ASN A 115 -22.11 17.32 -3.76
CA ASN A 115 -21.12 17.88 -4.68
C ASN A 115 -20.25 16.78 -5.33
N ALA A 116 -19.87 15.73 -4.59
CA ALA A 116 -19.17 14.56 -5.14
C ALA A 116 -20.00 13.85 -6.22
N LYS A 117 -21.31 13.70 -5.99
CA LYS A 117 -22.22 13.16 -7.02
C LYS A 117 -22.24 14.03 -8.27
N GLU A 118 -22.27 15.35 -8.11
CA GLU A 118 -22.26 16.26 -9.26
C GLU A 118 -20.95 16.19 -10.06
N ALA A 119 -19.80 16.03 -9.39
CA ALA A 119 -18.52 15.77 -10.03
C ALA A 119 -18.61 14.53 -10.94
N SER A 120 -19.19 13.43 -10.45
CA SER A 120 -19.36 12.20 -11.25
C SER A 120 -20.19 12.42 -12.52
N LYS A 121 -21.26 13.23 -12.44
CA LYS A 121 -22.12 13.54 -13.59
C LYS A 121 -21.38 14.39 -14.62
N ILE A 122 -20.56 15.33 -14.16
CA ILE A 122 -19.73 16.17 -15.03
C ILE A 122 -18.69 15.31 -15.75
N LEU A 123 -18.00 14.42 -15.05
CA LEU A 123 -17.06 13.47 -15.64
C LEU A 123 -17.73 12.57 -16.69
N ASN A 124 -18.89 12.00 -16.34
CA ASN A 124 -19.65 11.16 -17.25
C ASN A 124 -20.08 11.94 -18.52
N LEU A 125 -20.59 13.17 -18.34
CA LEU A 125 -20.97 14.05 -19.45
C LEU A 125 -19.77 14.41 -20.34
N HIS A 126 -18.59 14.68 -19.76
CA HIS A 126 -17.38 14.99 -20.49
C HIS A 126 -17.02 13.86 -21.46
N GLU A 127 -16.92 12.64 -20.95
CA GLU A 127 -16.60 11.46 -21.75
C GLU A 127 -17.64 11.16 -22.84
N LEU A 128 -18.93 11.34 -22.54
CA LEU A 128 -19.98 11.14 -23.54
C LEU A 128 -19.94 12.21 -24.64
N SER A 129 -19.44 13.41 -24.32
CA SER A 129 -19.42 14.56 -25.23
C SER A 129 -18.16 14.69 -26.08
N ASP A 130 -17.06 14.05 -25.68
CA ASP A 130 -15.77 14.10 -26.38
C ASP A 130 -15.26 12.68 -26.70
N PRO A 131 -15.28 12.25 -27.98
CA PRO A 131 -14.74 10.95 -28.40
C PRO A 131 -13.24 10.76 -28.14
N ARG A 132 -12.51 11.83 -27.84
CA ARG A 132 -11.08 11.82 -27.50
C ARG A 132 -10.83 11.85 -25.99
N ALA A 133 -11.86 12.03 -25.17
CA ALA A 133 -11.70 12.01 -23.72
C ALA A 133 -11.30 10.61 -23.27
N SER A 134 -10.16 10.51 -22.59
CA SER A 134 -9.80 9.31 -21.84
C SER A 134 -10.88 9.04 -20.79
N ARG A 135 -11.22 7.77 -20.61
CA ARG A 135 -12.13 7.37 -19.53
C ARG A 135 -11.52 7.77 -18.19
N PHE A 136 -12.33 8.33 -17.31
CA PHE A 136 -11.96 8.67 -15.94
C PHE A 136 -11.43 7.45 -15.18
N ILE A 137 -12.05 6.29 -15.44
CA ILE A 137 -11.53 4.98 -15.03
C ILE A 137 -11.22 4.23 -16.32
N GLU A 138 -9.94 4.07 -16.63
CA GLU A 138 -9.53 3.19 -17.71
C GLU A 138 -10.07 1.79 -17.42
N ARG A 139 -10.74 1.18 -18.41
CA ARG A 139 -10.94 -0.26 -18.36
C ARG A 139 -9.54 -0.83 -18.27
N SER A 140 -9.21 -1.45 -17.15
CA SER A 140 -8.09 -2.37 -17.08
C SER A 140 -8.32 -3.32 -18.24
N SER A 141 -7.58 -3.10 -19.32
CA SER A 141 -7.60 -4.00 -20.44
C SER A 141 -7.33 -5.35 -19.81
N VAL A 142 -8.32 -6.24 -19.89
CA VAL A 142 -8.12 -7.67 -19.61
C VAL A 142 -7.07 -8.06 -20.63
N THR A 143 -5.82 -7.88 -20.22
CA THR A 143 -4.67 -8.07 -21.06
C THR A 143 -4.70 -9.54 -21.34
N ARG A 144 -4.95 -9.87 -22.61
CA ARG A 144 -4.60 -11.16 -23.20
C ARG A 144 -3.30 -11.61 -22.54
N ARG A 145 -3.34 -12.74 -21.84
CA ARG A 145 -2.17 -13.36 -21.20
C ARG A 145 -0.96 -13.23 -22.14
N PRO A 146 0.09 -12.48 -21.77
CA PRO A 146 1.39 -12.68 -22.39
C PRO A 146 1.89 -14.04 -21.91
N LYS A 147 2.08 -14.98 -22.83
CA LYS A 147 2.93 -16.14 -22.53
C LYS A 147 4.34 -15.59 -22.28
N GLY A 148 4.83 -15.76 -21.05
CA GLY A 148 6.05 -15.14 -20.56
C GLY A 148 5.70 -14.00 -19.60
N ALA A 149 5.67 -14.32 -18.30
CA ALA A 149 5.35 -13.35 -17.25
C ALA A 149 6.37 -12.20 -17.26
N PRO A 150 5.93 -10.93 -17.22
CA PRO A 150 6.84 -9.79 -17.12
C PRO A 150 7.50 -9.74 -15.73
N PRO A 151 8.73 -9.19 -15.64
CA PRO A 151 9.58 -9.28 -14.46
C PRO A 151 9.25 -8.22 -13.40
N LEU A 152 8.23 -8.40 -12.56
CA LEU A 152 7.92 -7.49 -11.41
C LEU A 152 7.80 -5.99 -11.76
N GLU A 153 7.74 -5.58 -13.03
CA GLU A 153 7.75 -4.17 -13.45
C GLU A 153 6.46 -3.42 -13.07
N LYS A 154 5.43 -4.12 -12.56
CA LYS A 154 4.21 -3.49 -12.02
C LYS A 154 4.17 -3.44 -10.49
N TRP A 155 5.33 -3.32 -9.84
CA TRP A 155 5.41 -2.91 -8.44
C TRP A 155 5.65 -1.39 -8.31
N GLU A 156 5.43 -0.64 -9.40
CA GLU A 156 5.53 0.82 -9.42
C GLU A 156 4.36 1.53 -8.72
N GLU A 157 3.29 0.84 -8.35
CA GLU A 157 2.18 1.38 -7.54
C GLU A 157 2.14 0.75 -6.12
N ALA A 158 3.14 -0.06 -5.79
CA ALA A 158 3.14 -0.92 -4.61
C ALA A 158 3.06 -0.16 -3.29
N THR A 159 2.05 -0.48 -2.49
CA THR A 159 2.10 -0.31 -1.05
C THR A 159 2.76 -1.55 -0.43
N TRP A 160 3.48 -1.38 0.67
CA TRP A 160 3.80 -2.47 1.59
C TRP A 160 3.15 -2.13 2.92
N SER A 161 2.69 -3.15 3.63
CA SER A 161 2.02 -2.97 4.90
C SER A 161 1.95 -4.29 5.65
N LYS A 162 1.56 -4.20 6.92
CA LYS A 162 1.21 -5.32 7.78
C LYS A 162 0.30 -6.37 7.12
N ASP A 163 -0.63 -5.97 6.25
CA ASP A 163 -1.50 -6.92 5.56
C ASP A 163 -0.77 -7.77 4.53
N HIS A 164 0.29 -7.25 3.91
CA HIS A 164 1.16 -7.99 2.99
C HIS A 164 2.01 -9.00 3.76
N ALA A 165 2.63 -8.56 4.87
CA ALA A 165 3.37 -9.43 5.78
C ALA A 165 2.48 -10.59 6.26
N ARG A 166 1.25 -10.30 6.71
CA ARG A 166 0.27 -11.29 7.18
C ARG A 166 0.05 -12.43 6.20
N VAL A 167 -0.03 -12.15 4.90
CA VAL A 167 -0.22 -13.20 3.87
C VAL A 167 0.95 -14.19 3.87
N VAL A 168 2.18 -13.71 4.07
CA VAL A 168 3.37 -14.57 4.14
C VAL A 168 3.34 -15.43 5.40
N PHE A 169 2.94 -14.86 6.54
CA PHE A 169 2.76 -15.60 7.78
C PHE A 169 1.63 -16.63 7.69
N ASP A 170 0.51 -16.31 7.05
CA ASP A 170 -0.58 -17.25 6.81
C ASP A 170 -0.13 -18.40 5.91
N ALA A 171 0.67 -18.12 4.89
CA ALA A 171 1.28 -19.16 4.05
C ALA A 171 2.19 -20.07 4.88
N ALA A 172 2.99 -19.51 5.80
CA ALA A 172 3.89 -20.28 6.64
C ALA A 172 3.17 -21.25 7.59
N ARG A 173 1.93 -20.93 8.00
CA ARG A 173 1.08 -21.80 8.82
C ARG A 173 0.53 -23.01 8.05
N LEU A 174 0.54 -22.97 6.73
CA LEU A 174 0.13 -24.10 5.90
C LEU A 174 1.14 -25.23 6.08
N ARG A 175 0.66 -26.42 6.46
CA ARG A 175 1.46 -27.66 6.49
C ARG A 175 1.69 -28.18 5.07
N LYS A 176 2.35 -27.38 4.25
CA LYS A 176 2.49 -27.52 2.79
C LYS A 176 3.93 -27.31 2.35
N SER A 177 4.26 -27.77 1.14
CA SER A 177 5.59 -27.58 0.56
C SER A 177 5.90 -26.09 0.35
N THR A 178 7.18 -25.75 0.17
CA THR A 178 7.60 -24.36 -0.09
C THR A 178 6.97 -23.81 -1.38
N ASP A 179 6.87 -24.63 -2.42
CA ASP A 179 6.24 -24.24 -3.69
C ASP A 179 4.74 -23.99 -3.53
N GLU A 180 4.02 -24.85 -2.79
CA GLU A 180 2.60 -24.64 -2.48
C GLU A 180 2.37 -23.37 -1.64
N ARG A 181 3.27 -23.09 -0.68
CA ARG A 181 3.22 -21.85 0.12
C ARG A 181 3.49 -20.62 -0.73
N ALA A 182 4.47 -20.70 -1.64
CA ALA A 182 4.76 -19.61 -2.57
C ALA A 182 3.60 -19.36 -3.55
N GLU A 183 2.93 -20.42 -3.99
CA GLU A 183 1.75 -20.29 -4.84
C GLU A 183 0.55 -19.71 -4.06
N TYR A 184 0.37 -20.08 -2.78
CA TYR A 184 -0.62 -19.43 -1.92
C TYR A 184 -0.36 -17.92 -1.79
N ILE A 185 0.89 -17.52 -1.58
CA ILE A 185 1.28 -16.11 -1.49
C ILE A 185 0.96 -15.40 -2.81
N ARG A 186 1.32 -15.99 -3.96
CA ARG A 186 0.99 -15.43 -5.28
C ARG A 186 -0.50 -15.20 -5.48
N GLN A 187 -1.30 -16.25 -5.27
CA GLN A 187 -2.75 -16.20 -5.48
C GLN A 187 -3.42 -15.21 -4.53
N THR A 188 -2.94 -15.14 -3.28
CA THR A 188 -3.49 -14.22 -2.28
C THR A 188 -3.08 -12.78 -2.56
N PHE A 189 -1.84 -12.53 -3.02
CA PHE A 189 -1.42 -11.18 -3.42
C PHE A 189 -2.22 -10.67 -4.62
N GLU A 190 -2.42 -11.52 -5.62
CA GLU A 190 -3.20 -11.17 -6.81
C GLU A 190 -4.69 -10.97 -6.45
N GLY A 191 -5.27 -11.88 -5.66
CA GLY A 191 -6.70 -11.81 -5.30
C GLY A 191 -7.04 -10.74 -4.25
N LYS A 192 -6.15 -10.45 -3.29
CA LYS A 192 -6.41 -9.49 -2.20
C LYS A 192 -5.95 -8.08 -2.54
N PHE A 193 -4.83 -7.94 -3.25
CA PHE A 193 -4.19 -6.65 -3.50
C PHE A 193 -4.12 -6.28 -4.99
N GLY A 194 -4.51 -7.17 -5.90
CA GLY A 194 -4.33 -6.96 -7.34
C GLY A 194 -2.86 -7.01 -7.77
N ILE A 195 -1.95 -7.51 -6.92
CA ILE A 195 -0.51 -7.50 -7.17
C ILE A 195 -0.07 -8.87 -7.68
N ALA A 196 0.35 -8.93 -8.94
CA ALA A 196 0.93 -10.13 -9.52
C ALA A 196 2.44 -10.21 -9.21
N ILE A 197 2.85 -11.21 -8.44
CA ILE A 197 4.27 -11.47 -8.12
C ILE A 197 4.75 -12.80 -8.70
N SER A 198 6.04 -12.94 -9.00
CA SER A 198 6.61 -14.19 -9.51
C SER A 198 6.73 -15.25 -8.40
N SER A 199 6.85 -16.53 -8.76
CA SER A 199 7.11 -17.61 -7.78
C SER A 199 8.43 -17.37 -7.03
N LYS A 200 9.45 -16.86 -7.72
CA LYS A 200 10.73 -16.49 -7.10
C LYS A 200 10.60 -15.32 -6.11
N ALA A 201 9.74 -14.34 -6.39
CA ALA A 201 9.43 -13.26 -5.44
C ALA A 201 8.74 -13.81 -4.19
N ALA A 202 7.75 -14.69 -4.35
CA ALA A 202 7.09 -15.34 -3.21
C ALA A 202 8.05 -16.21 -2.39
N HIS A 203 8.99 -16.91 -3.05
CA HIS A 203 10.07 -17.64 -2.36
C HIS A 203 11.01 -16.71 -1.59
N TYR A 204 11.32 -15.53 -2.14
CA TYR A 204 12.08 -14.52 -1.42
C TYR A 204 11.31 -14.02 -0.19
N LEU A 205 10.01 -13.77 -0.28
CA LEU A 205 9.22 -13.36 0.88
C LEU A 205 9.24 -14.40 2.00
N LEU A 206 9.12 -15.70 1.68
CA LEU A 206 9.28 -16.76 2.67
C LEU A 206 10.67 -16.75 3.32
N LEU A 207 11.72 -16.45 2.56
CA LEU A 207 13.09 -16.31 3.05
C LEU A 207 13.26 -15.08 3.94
N HIS A 208 12.74 -13.93 3.53
CA HIS A 208 12.76 -12.66 4.27
C HIS A 208 12.14 -12.78 5.66
N TYR A 209 11.11 -13.63 5.81
CA TYR A 209 10.50 -13.92 7.11
C TYR A 209 11.02 -15.20 7.80
N GLY A 210 12.11 -15.79 7.32
CA GLY A 210 12.77 -16.93 7.97
C GLY A 210 12.02 -18.26 7.88
N PHE A 211 11.07 -18.38 6.95
CA PHE A 211 10.35 -19.62 6.64
C PHE A 211 11.04 -20.49 5.60
N ARG A 212 12.19 -20.03 5.11
CA ARG A 212 13.12 -20.76 4.25
C ARG A 212 14.53 -20.51 4.76
N ASP A 213 15.28 -21.59 4.94
CA ASP A 213 16.65 -21.54 5.45
C ASP A 213 17.60 -20.92 4.39
N THR A 214 18.47 -20.04 4.87
CA THR A 214 19.55 -19.39 4.10
C THR A 214 20.93 -19.91 4.49
N GLY A 215 21.02 -20.74 5.53
CA GLY A 215 22.28 -21.16 6.15
C GLY A 215 22.97 -20.04 6.95
N VAL A 216 22.33 -18.87 7.11
CA VAL A 216 22.88 -17.69 7.78
C VAL A 216 21.81 -17.12 8.72
N ASN A 217 22.22 -16.58 9.87
CA ASN A 217 21.30 -15.89 10.77
C ASN A 217 20.58 -14.75 10.02
N LEU A 218 19.25 -14.73 10.08
CA LEU A 218 18.47 -13.81 9.25
C LEU A 218 18.66 -12.32 9.63
N LYS A 219 18.98 -11.99 10.89
CA LYS A 219 19.33 -10.62 11.29
C LYS A 219 20.63 -10.17 10.63
N ILE A 220 21.63 -11.06 10.60
CA ILE A 220 22.89 -10.83 9.89
C ILE A 220 22.62 -10.70 8.39
N PHE A 221 21.74 -11.55 7.84
CA PHE A 221 21.36 -11.48 6.44
C PHE A 221 20.74 -10.13 6.07
N HIS A 222 19.75 -9.65 6.82
CA HIS A 222 19.12 -8.34 6.55
C HIS A 222 20.13 -7.21 6.68
N SER A 223 20.85 -7.13 7.79
CA SER A 223 21.84 -6.07 8.03
C SER A 223 22.87 -5.95 6.91
N ILE A 224 23.45 -7.07 6.46
CA ILE A 224 24.44 -7.08 5.37
C ILE A 224 23.78 -6.68 4.04
N MET A 225 22.56 -7.14 3.77
CA MET A 225 21.87 -6.81 2.52
C MET A 225 21.38 -5.37 2.46
N ASP A 226 21.02 -4.77 3.60
CA ASP A 226 20.66 -3.36 3.72
C ASP A 226 21.89 -2.48 3.44
N GLU A 227 23.03 -2.82 4.06
CA GLU A 227 24.31 -2.15 3.79
C GLU A 227 24.72 -2.29 2.31
N ALA A 228 24.64 -3.52 1.76
CA ALA A 228 24.95 -3.79 0.37
C ALA A 228 24.05 -3.01 -0.59
N PHE A 229 22.77 -2.88 -0.28
CA PHE A 229 21.81 -2.14 -1.09
C PHE A 229 22.14 -0.64 -1.10
N VAL A 230 22.37 -0.04 0.07
CA VAL A 230 22.71 1.39 0.18
C VAL A 230 24.00 1.72 -0.57
N LEU A 231 25.03 0.88 -0.46
CA LEU A 231 26.30 1.05 -1.18
C LEU A 231 26.14 1.00 -2.70
N ASN A 232 25.20 0.20 -3.20
CA ASN A 232 25.05 -0.11 -4.62
C ASN A 232 23.77 0.48 -5.26
N GLN A 233 23.06 1.37 -4.55
CA GLN A 233 21.75 1.90 -4.99
C GLN A 233 21.79 2.66 -6.32
N HIS A 234 22.95 3.20 -6.67
CA HIS A 234 23.18 3.95 -7.91
C HIS A 234 23.35 3.04 -9.14
N LEU A 235 23.60 1.75 -8.94
CA LEU A 235 23.84 0.81 -10.04
C LEU A 235 22.53 0.31 -10.65
N PRO A 236 22.47 0.00 -11.96
CA PRO A 236 21.31 -0.64 -12.57
C PRO A 236 21.01 -2.01 -11.95
N ALA A 237 19.77 -2.52 -12.11
CA ALA A 237 19.28 -3.71 -11.40
C ALA A 237 20.18 -4.96 -11.49
N TYR A 238 20.67 -5.31 -12.69
CA TYR A 238 21.51 -6.50 -12.88
C TYR A 238 22.92 -6.34 -12.28
N PRO A 239 23.68 -5.26 -12.57
CA PRO A 239 24.93 -4.97 -11.87
C PRO A 239 24.79 -4.87 -10.35
N ARG A 240 23.70 -4.26 -9.86
CA ARG A 240 23.40 -4.13 -8.43
C ARG A 240 23.26 -5.49 -7.75
N ALA A 241 22.46 -6.39 -8.31
CA ALA A 241 22.28 -7.73 -7.76
C ALA A 241 23.60 -8.52 -7.71
N ALA A 242 24.46 -8.36 -8.71
CA ALA A 242 25.80 -8.96 -8.72
C ALA A 242 26.71 -8.38 -7.64
N ALA A 243 26.73 -7.05 -7.49
CA ALA A 243 27.51 -6.36 -6.46
C ALA A 243 27.06 -6.72 -5.04
N MET A 244 25.75 -6.80 -4.81
CA MET A 244 25.19 -7.22 -3.51
C MET A 244 25.54 -8.68 -3.19
N SER A 245 25.46 -9.59 -4.17
CA SER A 245 25.85 -10.99 -4.02
C SER A 245 27.33 -11.11 -3.65
N GLU A 246 28.19 -10.33 -4.31
CA GLU A 246 29.62 -10.27 -4.03
C GLU A 246 29.92 -9.72 -2.63
N TYR A 247 29.26 -8.61 -2.27
CA TYR A 247 29.41 -8.00 -0.95
C TYR A 247 29.03 -8.98 0.18
N PHE A 248 27.90 -9.66 0.02
CA PHE A 248 27.47 -10.67 0.97
C PHE A 248 28.48 -11.81 1.11
N ARG A 249 29.01 -12.30 -0.03
CA ARG A 249 30.04 -13.34 -0.05
C ARG A 249 31.30 -12.91 0.69
N GLN A 250 31.73 -11.66 0.54
CA GLN A 250 32.91 -11.13 1.24
C GLN A 250 32.72 -11.06 2.76
N LYS A 251 31.50 -10.76 3.23
CA LYS A 251 31.19 -10.63 4.67
C LYS A 251 30.94 -11.97 5.35
N VAL A 252 30.27 -12.91 4.69
CA VAL A 252 29.79 -14.17 5.31
C VAL A 252 30.51 -15.41 4.80
N GLY A 253 31.25 -15.31 3.68
CA GLY A 253 31.91 -16.46 3.05
C GLY A 253 30.97 -17.39 2.28
N VAL A 254 29.65 -17.11 2.27
CA VAL A 254 28.61 -17.90 1.57
C VAL A 254 28.09 -17.11 0.38
N SER A 255 27.89 -17.78 -0.76
CA SER A 255 27.30 -17.17 -1.95
C SER A 255 25.77 -17.25 -1.93
N ILE A 256 25.10 -16.13 -2.16
CA ILE A 256 23.67 -16.09 -2.44
C ILE A 256 23.43 -16.04 -3.94
N ASN A 257 22.38 -16.72 -4.40
CA ASN A 257 22.00 -16.73 -5.80
C ASN A 257 21.71 -15.30 -6.29
N LYS A 258 22.33 -14.88 -7.41
CA LYS A 258 22.12 -13.55 -8.02
C LYS A 258 20.64 -13.24 -8.28
N SER A 259 19.85 -14.26 -8.62
CA SER A 259 18.42 -14.10 -8.81
C SER A 259 17.69 -13.78 -7.50
N GLU A 260 18.13 -14.29 -6.35
CA GLU A 260 17.61 -13.93 -5.03
C GLU A 260 18.03 -12.52 -4.65
N CYS A 261 19.30 -12.13 -4.88
CA CYS A 261 19.76 -10.75 -4.69
C CYS A 261 18.97 -9.73 -5.53
N THR A 262 18.43 -10.15 -6.68
CA THR A 262 17.53 -9.29 -7.47
C THR A 262 16.23 -8.99 -6.70
N TYR A 263 15.64 -9.98 -6.02
CA TYR A 263 14.42 -9.78 -5.22
C TYR A 263 14.70 -9.06 -3.90
N VAL A 264 15.87 -9.30 -3.28
CA VAL A 264 16.40 -8.54 -2.13
C VAL A 264 16.45 -7.04 -2.45
N ALA A 265 17.02 -6.69 -3.61
CA ALA A 265 17.12 -5.29 -4.06
C ALA A 265 15.73 -4.70 -4.35
N LYS A 266 14.89 -5.41 -5.12
CA LYS A 266 13.53 -4.95 -5.43
C LYS A 266 12.67 -4.74 -4.19
N PHE A 267 12.82 -5.60 -3.17
CA PHE A 267 12.09 -5.43 -1.92
C PHE A 267 12.51 -4.16 -1.17
N ARG A 268 13.81 -3.84 -1.15
CA ARG A 268 14.32 -2.62 -0.52
C ARG A 268 13.95 -1.36 -1.29
N GLU A 269 13.85 -1.43 -2.62
CA GLU A 269 13.29 -0.33 -3.42
C GLU A 269 11.86 -0.01 -2.98
N ILE A 270 11.05 -1.03 -2.63
CA ILE A 270 9.70 -0.83 -2.10
C ILE A 270 9.76 -0.21 -0.70
N MET A 271 10.62 -0.72 0.19
CA MET A 271 10.75 -0.13 1.53
C MET A 271 11.18 1.34 1.44
N MET A 272 12.14 1.67 0.58
CA MET A 272 12.59 3.04 0.34
C MET A 272 11.46 3.92 -0.19
N LYS A 273 10.60 3.38 -1.05
CA LYS A 273 9.46 4.13 -1.60
C LYS A 273 8.35 4.36 -0.58
N VAL A 274 8.03 3.36 0.25
CA VAL A 274 6.89 3.39 1.17
C VAL A 274 7.27 4.05 2.50
N TYR A 275 8.47 3.78 3.01
CA TYR A 275 8.91 4.14 4.35
C TYR A 275 10.15 5.04 4.38
N HIS A 276 10.74 5.36 3.22
CA HIS A 276 11.98 6.15 3.13
C HIS A 276 13.17 5.49 3.88
N SER A 277 13.11 4.17 4.06
CA SER A 277 14.13 3.35 4.70
C SER A 277 14.28 2.03 3.93
N PRO A 278 15.48 1.45 3.79
CA PRO A 278 15.64 0.12 3.22
C PRO A 278 15.11 -0.98 4.16
N GLU A 279 14.91 -0.65 5.44
CA GLU A 279 14.43 -1.54 6.48
C GLU A 279 12.90 -1.56 6.53
N GLU A 280 12.33 -2.76 6.76
CA GLU A 280 10.90 -2.90 7.00
C GLU A 280 10.57 -2.47 8.46
N PRO A 281 9.61 -1.56 8.67
CA PRO A 281 9.19 -1.14 10.00
C PRO A 281 8.69 -2.32 10.83
N VAL A 282 9.07 -2.35 12.11
CA VAL A 282 8.77 -3.44 13.04
C VAL A 282 7.26 -3.65 13.21
N GLU A 283 6.47 -2.59 13.10
CA GLU A 283 5.01 -2.59 13.21
C GLU A 283 4.33 -3.52 12.18
N ASN A 284 4.97 -3.75 11.04
CA ASN A 284 4.43 -4.63 10.00
C ASN A 284 4.45 -6.10 10.40
N TYR A 285 5.35 -6.50 11.31
CA TYR A 285 5.56 -7.91 11.64
C TYR A 285 5.62 -8.24 13.12
N ILE A 286 5.60 -7.25 14.02
CA ILE A 286 5.71 -7.47 15.47
C ILE A 286 4.61 -8.38 16.04
N GLU A 287 3.39 -8.33 15.50
CA GLU A 287 2.29 -9.20 15.96
C GLU A 287 2.53 -10.68 15.61
N PHE A 288 3.44 -10.95 14.69
CA PHE A 288 3.83 -12.28 14.26
C PHE A 288 5.17 -12.72 14.84
N GLN A 289 5.77 -11.97 15.78
CA GLN A 289 7.07 -12.30 16.36
C GLN A 289 7.12 -13.76 16.85
N ASN A 290 6.07 -14.21 17.53
CA ASN A 290 5.93 -15.59 18.05
C ASN A 290 5.85 -16.67 16.96
N GLN A 291 5.67 -16.29 15.70
CA GLN A 291 5.49 -17.18 14.55
C GLN A 291 6.67 -17.14 13.59
N ALA A 292 7.52 -16.10 13.67
CA ALA A 292 8.71 -15.96 12.86
C ALA A 292 9.92 -16.44 13.66
N PRO A 293 10.57 -17.54 13.25
CA PRO A 293 11.75 -18.08 13.93
C PRO A 293 12.86 -17.03 14.15
N TYR A 294 13.00 -16.07 13.22
CA TYR A 294 14.04 -15.05 13.28
C TYR A 294 13.74 -13.85 14.20
N LEU A 295 12.47 -13.57 14.49
CA LEU A 295 12.07 -12.44 15.34
C LEU A 295 12.26 -12.75 16.82
N ASN A 296 12.18 -14.03 17.21
CA ASN A 296 12.36 -14.49 18.59
C ASN A 296 13.82 -14.72 18.99
N GLY A 297 14.79 -14.52 18.08
CA GLY A 297 16.21 -14.72 18.37
C GLY A 297 16.66 -16.18 18.56
N GLU A 298 15.75 -17.15 18.43
CA GLU A 298 16.07 -18.58 18.52
C GLU A 298 16.25 -19.19 17.12
N MET A 299 17.48 -19.13 16.61
CA MET A 299 18.03 -20.23 15.80
C MET A 299 19.51 -20.42 16.14
N THR A 300 19.76 -21.39 17.00
CA THR A 300 21.07 -21.90 17.37
C THR A 300 21.41 -23.15 16.53
N HIS A 301 22.58 -23.10 15.88
CA HIS A 301 23.39 -24.16 15.24
C HIS A 301 22.84 -24.78 13.94
N ILE A 302 23.60 -24.88 12.85
CA ILE A 302 24.96 -25.45 12.72
C ILE A 302 25.78 -24.70 11.65
N ILE A 303 26.91 -24.08 12.04
CA ILE A 303 28.18 -24.25 11.33
C ILE A 303 29.26 -24.35 12.42
N ASN A 304 29.77 -25.56 12.61
CA ASN A 304 31.01 -25.82 13.34
C ASN A 304 32.18 -25.13 12.62
N ASP A 305 33.06 -24.56 13.42
CA ASP A 305 34.49 -24.37 13.17
C ASP A 305 34.91 -23.71 11.85
N LYS A 306 35.02 -22.37 11.91
CA LYS A 306 36.08 -21.51 11.33
C LYS A 306 35.49 -20.18 10.84
N ILE A 307 35.19 -19.29 11.78
CA ILE A 307 35.24 -17.85 11.48
C ILE A 307 36.29 -17.26 12.41
N THR A 308 37.55 -17.35 11.99
CA THR A 308 38.59 -16.49 12.54
C THR A 308 38.33 -15.11 11.97
N ILE A 309 37.76 -14.22 12.79
CA ILE A 309 37.76 -12.79 12.51
C ILE A 309 39.23 -12.38 12.48
N LYS A 310 39.78 -12.15 11.29
CA LYS A 310 41.05 -11.43 11.16
C LYS A 310 40.76 -9.98 11.48
N GLU A 311 40.99 -9.61 12.74
CA GLU A 311 41.26 -8.22 13.09
C GLU A 311 42.54 -7.81 12.34
N ASN A 312 42.38 -6.95 11.33
CA ASN A 312 43.52 -6.30 10.72
C ASN A 312 44.08 -5.31 11.75
N THR A 313 45.17 -5.72 12.40
CA THR A 313 46.13 -4.79 12.96
C THR A 313 47.05 -4.32 11.84
N ILE A 314 47.39 -3.02 11.92
CA ILE A 314 48.25 -2.16 11.09
C ILE A 314 47.50 -1.43 9.97
#